data_AF-R5CH50-F1
#
_entry.id   AF-R5CH50-F1
#
_cell.length_a   1.000
_cell.length_b   1.000
_cell.length_c   1.000
_cell.angle_alpha   90.00
_cell.angle_beta   90.00
_cell.angle_gamma   90.00
#
_symmetry.space_group_name_H-M   'P 1'
#
loop_
_entity.id
_entity.type
_entity.pdbx_description
1 polymer ?
#
loop_
_entity_poly.entity_id
_entity_poly.type
_entity_poly.pdbx_seq_one_letter_code
_entity_poly.pdbx_strand_id
1 'polypeptide(L)'
;MKLMKKLTDNKKSTLRIILQSLPIVLAAIVFVIYAATFLPFSTRQMENSVALVECESYYQICAGGKPVLWFKNLGDSCMPENMSIKAGQEVVTTKYSTCCWVNKYPLFPYCPGLLLTANKASIAEKSIAAANKDMASIIERTVRKLSAEIKQLNRKIEETDYYMKVHNVNDDGYNIMADYAKAIRQQKEAAEALCAKLKSIAKSKRVEMRLVTKYTLLCNDETTDSIERTPCRIITTKKTSPLRLLQTANKAKSENATAIYMHQWLTPSPAAGDSIYAAAIPGCAQYGFTPEGKKPKVFAGCAKNGSEHDLPQLLAPDGAAVFSRNGQFAGISVNGKIIRPTSVGFGLKKLMP
;
A
#
# COMPACT_ATOMS: atom_id res chain seq x y z
N MET A 1 -31.47 66.82 -34.41
CA MET A 1 -30.35 66.34 -33.55
C MET A 1 -30.82 65.39 -32.41
N LYS A 2 -31.66 64.37 -32.69
CA LYS A 2 -32.23 63.48 -31.65
C LYS A 2 -32.03 61.97 -31.88
N LEU A 3 -31.36 61.56 -32.97
CA LEU A 3 -31.19 60.13 -33.29
C LEU A 3 -29.95 59.46 -32.68
N MET A 4 -28.92 60.23 -32.26
CA MET A 4 -27.65 59.62 -31.82
C MET A 4 -27.60 59.19 -30.35
N LYS A 5 -28.48 59.68 -29.47
CA LYS A 5 -28.49 59.29 -28.04
C LYS A 5 -29.07 57.88 -27.78
N LYS A 6 -29.99 57.40 -28.63
CA LYS A 6 -30.70 56.13 -28.42
C LYS A 6 -29.83 54.89 -28.72
N LEU A 7 -28.85 55.04 -29.62
CA LEU A 7 -27.90 53.98 -29.99
C LEU A 7 -26.83 53.74 -28.92
N THR A 8 -26.45 54.77 -28.16
CA THR A 8 -25.41 54.68 -27.11
C THR A 8 -25.95 54.04 -25.83
N ASP A 9 -27.21 54.29 -25.47
CA ASP A 9 -27.86 53.66 -24.31
C ASP A 9 -28.14 52.17 -24.51
N ASN A 10 -28.56 51.74 -25.72
CA ASN A 10 -28.77 50.33 -26.02
C ASN A 10 -27.47 49.51 -26.01
N LYS A 11 -26.34 50.09 -26.42
CA LYS A 11 -25.02 49.44 -26.28
C LYS A 11 -24.61 49.30 -24.82
N LYS A 12 -24.88 50.29 -23.97
CA LYS A 12 -24.59 50.22 -22.53
C LYS A 12 -25.50 49.23 -21.79
N SER A 13 -26.78 49.12 -22.17
CA SER A 13 -27.70 48.14 -21.56
C SER A 13 -27.38 46.72 -21.98
N THR A 14 -27.10 46.47 -23.27
CA THR A 14 -26.68 45.14 -23.76
C THR A 14 -25.34 44.73 -23.16
N LEU A 15 -24.37 45.63 -23.04
CA LEU A 15 -23.07 45.33 -22.41
C LEU A 15 -23.20 45.05 -20.90
N ARG A 16 -24.12 45.72 -20.18
CA ARG A 16 -24.46 45.39 -18.79
C ARG A 16 -25.14 44.03 -18.66
N ILE A 17 -26.08 43.69 -19.55
CA ILE A 17 -26.75 42.38 -19.55
C ILE A 17 -25.75 41.26 -19.86
N ILE A 18 -24.83 41.47 -20.81
CA ILE A 18 -23.75 40.53 -21.12
C ILE A 18 -22.80 40.37 -19.92
N LEU A 19 -22.43 41.47 -19.25
CA LEU A 19 -21.55 41.41 -18.09
C LEU A 19 -22.22 40.75 -16.86
N GLN A 20 -23.54 40.93 -16.70
CA GLN A 20 -24.33 40.29 -15.65
C GLN A 20 -24.65 38.81 -15.94
N SER A 21 -24.73 38.41 -17.21
CA SER A 21 -24.98 37.01 -17.60
C SER A 21 -23.70 36.17 -17.65
N LEU A 22 -22.53 36.78 -17.86
CA LEU A 22 -21.22 36.11 -17.84
C LEU A 22 -20.98 35.20 -16.61
N PRO A 23 -21.22 35.64 -15.36
CA PRO A 23 -21.04 34.77 -14.19
C PRO A 23 -22.06 33.62 -14.15
N ILE A 24 -23.28 33.82 -14.66
CA ILE A 24 -24.31 32.78 -14.72
C ILE A 24 -23.91 31.70 -15.74
N VAL A 25 -23.41 32.11 -16.90
CA VAL A 25 -22.93 31.18 -17.94
C VAL A 25 -21.73 30.39 -17.41
N LEU A 26 -20.77 31.03 -16.75
CA LEU A 26 -19.64 30.34 -16.12
C LEU A 26 -20.10 29.33 -15.05
N ALA A 27 -21.05 29.72 -14.20
CA ALA A 27 -21.62 28.81 -13.20
C ALA A 27 -22.34 27.61 -13.85
N ALA A 28 -23.09 27.83 -14.92
CA ALA A 28 -23.75 26.76 -15.67
C ALA A 28 -22.73 25.80 -16.30
N ILE A 29 -21.64 26.32 -16.88
CA ILE A 29 -20.56 25.48 -17.45
C ILE A 29 -19.91 24.63 -16.36
N VAL A 30 -19.58 25.22 -15.20
CA VAL A 30 -19.00 24.48 -14.07
C VAL A 30 -19.96 23.41 -13.56
N PHE A 31 -21.26 23.71 -13.49
CA PHE A 31 -22.29 22.75 -13.08
C PHE A 31 -22.41 21.58 -14.07
N VAL A 32 -22.41 21.85 -15.38
CA VAL A 32 -22.46 20.80 -16.41
C VAL A 32 -21.21 19.94 -16.38
N ILE A 33 -20.02 20.54 -16.27
CA ILE A 33 -18.76 19.80 -16.12
C ILE A 33 -18.82 18.92 -14.88
N TYR A 34 -19.29 19.47 -13.75
CA TYR A 34 -19.41 18.69 -12.52
C TYR A 34 -20.42 17.55 -12.64
N ALA A 35 -21.59 17.79 -13.22
CA ALA A 35 -22.59 16.76 -13.47
C ALA A 35 -22.03 15.63 -14.36
N ALA A 36 -21.24 15.97 -15.38
CA ALA A 36 -20.59 14.99 -16.26
C ALA A 36 -19.60 14.07 -15.51
N THR A 37 -19.02 14.52 -14.39
CA THR A 37 -18.13 13.67 -13.56
C THR A 37 -18.87 12.57 -12.79
N PHE A 38 -20.20 12.59 -12.74
CA PHE A 38 -21.04 11.54 -12.15
C PHE A 38 -21.53 10.50 -13.16
N LEU A 39 -21.12 10.63 -14.43
CA LEU A 39 -21.49 9.65 -15.44
C LEU A 39 -21.00 8.25 -15.04
N PRO A 40 -21.82 7.22 -15.31
CA PRO A 40 -21.51 5.87 -14.92
C PRO A 40 -20.29 5.33 -15.69
N PHE A 41 -19.48 4.54 -15.01
CA PHE A 41 -18.35 3.84 -15.61
C PHE A 41 -18.86 2.62 -16.37
N SER A 42 -18.39 2.46 -17.62
CA SER A 42 -18.47 1.19 -18.34
C SER A 42 -17.52 0.15 -17.75
N THR A 43 -17.76 -1.14 -17.99
CA THR A 43 -16.86 -2.23 -17.55
C THR A 43 -15.41 -1.97 -17.96
N ARG A 44 -15.17 -1.52 -19.19
CA ARG A 44 -13.82 -1.19 -19.68
C ARG A 44 -13.18 -0.04 -18.90
N GLN A 45 -13.95 1.00 -18.56
CA GLN A 45 -13.45 2.10 -17.73
C GLN A 45 -13.17 1.66 -16.29
N MET A 46 -13.98 0.74 -15.74
CA MET A 46 -13.72 0.14 -14.43
C MET A 46 -12.39 -0.64 -14.46
N GLU A 47 -12.16 -1.48 -15.47
CA GLU A 47 -10.90 -2.22 -15.64
C GLU A 47 -9.70 -1.28 -15.81
N ASN A 48 -9.84 -0.28 -16.69
CA ASN A 48 -8.80 0.72 -16.92
C ASN A 48 -8.54 1.61 -15.68
N SER A 49 -9.44 1.63 -14.70
CA SER A 49 -9.20 2.35 -13.45
C SER A 49 -8.24 1.65 -12.51
N VAL A 50 -8.04 0.34 -12.70
CA VAL A 50 -7.25 -0.50 -11.80
C VAL A 50 -5.78 -0.51 -12.23
N ALA A 51 -4.91 -0.54 -11.23
CA ALA A 51 -3.48 -0.75 -11.39
C ALA A 51 -2.95 -1.73 -10.33
N LEU A 52 -1.76 -2.27 -10.58
CA LEU A 52 -1.06 -3.16 -9.68
C LEU A 52 0.11 -2.44 -9.03
N VAL A 53 0.24 -2.54 -7.72
CA VAL A 53 1.43 -2.09 -7.01
C VAL A 53 2.10 -3.24 -6.29
N GLU A 54 3.39 -3.34 -6.44
CA GLU A 54 4.27 -4.09 -5.55
C GLU A 54 4.53 -3.24 -4.30
N CYS A 55 4.43 -3.88 -3.14
CA CYS A 55 4.76 -3.32 -1.85
C CYS A 55 5.87 -4.15 -1.21
N GLU A 56 7.07 -3.58 -1.17
CA GLU A 56 8.17 -4.12 -0.39
C GLU A 56 8.14 -3.50 1.01
N SER A 57 8.24 -4.35 2.02
CA SER A 57 8.24 -3.91 3.42
C SER A 57 9.26 -4.66 4.25
N TYR A 58 9.90 -3.94 5.15
CA TYR A 58 10.81 -4.49 6.14
C TYR A 58 10.87 -3.56 7.34
N TYR A 59 11.35 -4.07 8.46
CA TYR A 59 11.54 -3.27 9.66
C TYR A 59 13.02 -3.00 9.88
N GLN A 60 13.30 -1.90 10.55
CA GLN A 60 14.64 -1.53 10.94
C GLN A 60 14.65 -0.98 12.37
N ILE A 61 15.71 -1.29 13.11
CA ILE A 61 16.05 -0.62 14.36
C ILE A 61 17.04 0.48 14.03
N CYS A 62 16.74 1.69 14.48
CA CYS A 62 17.59 2.86 14.33
C CYS A 62 18.19 3.24 15.69
N ALA A 63 19.50 3.51 15.71
CA ALA A 63 20.21 4.08 16.85
C ALA A 63 20.75 5.46 16.45
N GLY A 64 20.38 6.50 17.20
CA GLY A 64 20.75 7.88 16.86
C GLY A 64 20.23 8.33 15.48
N GLY A 65 19.10 7.80 15.03
CA GLY A 65 18.49 8.10 13.73
C GLY A 65 19.06 7.33 12.54
N LYS A 66 20.12 6.54 12.73
CA LYS A 66 20.72 5.70 11.66
C LYS A 66 20.25 4.25 11.78
N PRO A 67 19.87 3.58 10.68
CA PRO A 67 19.51 2.17 10.71
C PRO A 67 20.74 1.31 11.02
N VAL A 68 20.58 0.35 11.94
CA VAL A 68 21.68 -0.49 12.45
C VAL A 68 21.38 -1.99 12.46
N LEU A 69 20.10 -2.36 12.39
CA LEU A 69 19.59 -3.73 12.29
C LEU A 69 18.33 -3.73 11.44
N TRP A 70 18.10 -4.80 10.70
CA TRP A 70 16.91 -5.02 9.88
C TRP A 70 16.26 -6.33 10.25
N PHE A 71 14.94 -6.44 10.07
CA PHE A 71 14.22 -7.68 10.37
C PHE A 71 12.91 -7.77 9.59
N LYS A 72 12.44 -9.00 9.41
CA LYS A 72 11.31 -9.29 8.51
C LYS A 72 9.95 -9.07 9.16
N ASN A 73 9.78 -9.58 10.37
CA ASN A 73 8.49 -9.63 11.06
C ASN A 73 8.61 -9.21 12.52
N LEU A 74 7.49 -8.75 13.05
CA LEU A 74 7.32 -8.48 14.47
C LEU A 74 6.38 -9.54 15.05
N GLY A 75 6.86 -10.32 16.02
CA GLY A 75 6.05 -11.32 16.70
C GLY A 75 5.01 -10.71 17.65
N ASP A 76 4.12 -11.53 18.21
CA ASP A 76 3.00 -11.09 19.06
C ASP A 76 3.44 -10.28 20.29
N SER A 77 4.64 -10.56 20.82
CA SER A 77 5.25 -9.84 21.95
C SER A 77 6.00 -8.57 21.54
N CYS A 78 5.79 -8.10 20.30
CA CYS A 78 6.55 -7.04 19.65
C CYS A 78 8.05 -7.33 19.50
N MET A 79 8.46 -8.60 19.57
CA MET A 79 9.85 -8.99 19.41
C MET A 79 10.24 -9.08 17.92
N PRO A 80 11.42 -8.57 17.52
CA PRO A 80 11.93 -8.73 16.16
C PRO A 80 12.23 -10.19 15.83
N GLU A 81 11.82 -10.62 14.64
CA GLU A 81 12.07 -11.97 14.11
C GLU A 81 12.82 -11.90 12.77
N ASN A 82 13.68 -12.90 12.52
CA ASN A 82 14.54 -12.97 11.33
C ASN A 82 15.39 -11.69 11.18
N MET A 83 16.15 -11.38 12.22
CA MET A 83 17.03 -10.21 12.22
C MET A 83 18.27 -10.43 11.37
N SER A 84 18.72 -9.36 10.72
CA SER A 84 19.99 -9.32 10.00
C SER A 84 20.73 -8.00 10.26
N ILE A 85 22.05 -8.09 10.25
CA ILE A 85 22.96 -6.94 10.35
C ILE A 85 23.13 -6.27 8.98
N LYS A 86 22.70 -6.91 7.90
CA LYS A 86 22.74 -6.35 6.55
C LYS A 86 21.32 -6.20 6.01
N ALA A 87 21.07 -5.11 5.29
CA ALA A 87 19.87 -4.98 4.48
C ALA A 87 20.02 -5.93 3.28
N GLY A 88 19.30 -7.05 3.29
CA GLY A 88 19.28 -8.04 2.23
C GLY A 88 17.86 -8.47 1.88
N GLN A 89 17.70 -9.30 0.85
CA GLN A 89 16.38 -9.79 0.44
C GLN A 89 15.71 -10.66 1.52
N GLU A 90 16.48 -11.30 2.40
CA GLU A 90 15.99 -12.17 3.48
C GLU A 90 15.04 -11.46 4.45
N VAL A 91 15.25 -10.15 4.67
CA VAL A 91 14.44 -9.33 5.59
C VAL A 91 13.29 -8.61 4.88
N VAL A 92 13.24 -8.65 3.55
CA VAL A 92 12.21 -7.97 2.76
C VAL A 92 11.02 -8.90 2.57
N THR A 93 9.83 -8.34 2.79
CA THR A 93 8.57 -8.97 2.45
C THR A 93 7.96 -8.24 1.27
N THR A 94 7.82 -8.94 0.15
CA THR A 94 7.17 -8.45 -1.06
C THR A 94 5.73 -8.95 -1.12
N LYS A 95 4.79 -8.02 -1.31
CA LYS A 95 3.37 -8.31 -1.51
C LYS A 95 2.82 -7.47 -2.64
N TYR A 96 1.83 -7.98 -3.36
CA TYR A 96 1.13 -7.18 -4.36
C TYR A 96 -0.21 -6.69 -3.80
N SER A 97 -0.62 -5.51 -4.27
CA SER A 97 -1.90 -4.92 -3.93
C SER A 97 -2.51 -4.31 -5.17
N THR A 98 -3.82 -4.48 -5.29
CA THR A 98 -4.57 -3.74 -6.30
C THR A 98 -4.76 -2.30 -5.81
N CYS A 99 -4.84 -1.38 -6.75
CA CYS A 99 -5.08 0.03 -6.50
C CYS A 99 -5.87 0.62 -7.66
N CYS A 100 -6.36 1.84 -7.51
CA CYS A 100 -7.06 2.55 -8.58
C CYS A 100 -6.50 3.95 -8.80
N TRP A 101 -6.55 4.41 -10.04
CA TRP A 101 -6.21 5.78 -10.38
C TRP A 101 -7.29 6.73 -9.86
N VAL A 102 -6.87 7.84 -9.24
CA VAL A 102 -7.82 8.81 -8.68
C VAL A 102 -7.51 10.23 -9.13
N ASN A 103 -8.55 11.00 -9.43
CA ASN A 103 -8.41 12.42 -9.70
C ASN A 103 -8.08 13.18 -8.41
N LYS A 104 -7.14 14.11 -8.49
CA LYS A 104 -6.78 14.99 -7.37
C LYS A 104 -7.96 15.90 -6.98
N TYR A 105 -8.62 16.45 -7.99
CA TYR A 105 -9.72 17.38 -7.82
C TYR A 105 -11.06 16.70 -8.17
N PRO A 106 -12.13 16.97 -7.40
CA PRO A 106 -13.44 16.36 -7.64
C PRO A 106 -14.16 16.96 -8.86
N LEU A 107 -13.74 18.14 -9.32
CA LEU A 107 -14.40 18.89 -10.39
C LEU A 107 -13.65 18.83 -11.73
N PHE A 108 -12.41 18.33 -11.75
CA PHE A 108 -11.55 18.42 -12.92
C PHE A 108 -10.77 17.11 -13.14
N PRO A 109 -10.73 16.57 -14.37
CA PRO A 109 -10.04 15.31 -14.72
C PRO A 109 -8.52 15.51 -14.68
N TYR A 110 -7.95 15.58 -13.49
CA TYR A 110 -6.51 15.69 -13.30
C TYR A 110 -5.99 14.65 -12.33
N CYS A 111 -5.25 13.69 -12.89
CA CYS A 111 -4.55 12.65 -12.17
C CYS A 111 -3.04 12.81 -12.39
N PRO A 112 -2.30 13.44 -11.45
CA PRO A 112 -0.85 13.57 -11.52
C PRO A 112 -0.16 12.28 -11.07
N GLY A 113 -0.59 11.14 -11.64
CA GLY A 113 -0.12 9.81 -11.27
C GLY A 113 -0.55 9.37 -9.87
N LEU A 114 -1.76 9.72 -9.43
CA LEU A 114 -2.27 9.36 -8.10
C LEU A 114 -2.95 8.00 -8.09
N LEU A 115 -2.57 7.16 -7.14
CA LEU A 115 -3.08 5.82 -6.95
C LEU A 115 -3.62 5.67 -5.52
N LEU A 116 -4.80 5.08 -5.38
CA LEU A 116 -5.43 4.80 -4.10
C LEU A 116 -5.47 3.30 -3.85
N THR A 117 -4.96 2.86 -2.70
CA THR A 117 -4.94 1.45 -2.29
C THR A 117 -5.31 1.29 -0.83
N ALA A 118 -5.55 0.05 -0.39
CA ALA A 118 -5.76 -0.27 1.01
C ALA A 118 -4.45 -0.15 1.81
N ASN A 119 -4.53 0.39 3.02
CA ASN A 119 -3.39 0.50 3.91
C ASN A 119 -3.19 -0.79 4.73
N LYS A 120 -2.59 -1.80 4.10
CA LYS A 120 -2.21 -3.06 4.77
C LYS A 120 -1.14 -2.86 5.87
N ALA A 121 -0.39 -1.77 5.80
CA ALA A 121 0.66 -1.45 6.77
C ALA A 121 0.11 -0.87 8.09
N SER A 122 -1.17 -0.51 8.17
CA SER A 122 -1.71 0.19 9.35
C SER A 122 -1.56 -0.61 10.66
N ILE A 123 -1.75 -1.93 10.63
CA ILE A 123 -1.58 -2.80 11.81
C ILE A 123 -0.11 -2.83 12.22
N ALA A 124 0.80 -3.05 11.27
CA ALA A 124 2.24 -3.02 11.50
C ALA A 124 2.70 -1.68 12.09
N GLU A 125 2.18 -0.56 11.59
CA GLU A 125 2.48 0.77 12.11
C GLU A 125 2.00 0.97 13.56
N LYS A 126 0.84 0.40 13.93
CA LYS A 126 0.36 0.38 15.32
C LYS A 126 1.26 -0.48 16.21
N SER A 127 1.65 -1.66 15.75
CA SER A 127 2.56 -2.55 16.50
C SER A 127 3.92 -1.89 16.71
N ILE A 128 4.44 -1.16 15.72
CA ILE A 128 5.67 -0.37 15.84
C ILE A 128 5.53 0.75 16.85
N ALA A 129 4.40 1.47 16.84
CA ALA A 129 4.14 2.51 17.82
C ALA A 129 4.06 1.94 19.25
N ALA A 130 3.51 0.73 19.42
CA ALA A 130 3.51 0.02 20.69
C ALA A 130 4.92 -0.44 21.10
N ALA A 131 5.66 -1.05 20.18
CA ALA A 131 7.03 -1.52 20.40
C ALA A 131 7.97 -0.38 20.84
N ASN A 132 7.84 0.79 20.21
CA ASN A 132 8.64 1.96 20.56
C ASN A 132 8.39 2.48 22.00
N LYS A 133 7.23 2.20 22.60
CA LYS A 133 6.96 2.57 24.01
C LYS A 133 7.75 1.71 25.00
N ASP A 134 8.06 0.46 24.64
CA ASP A 134 8.73 -0.52 25.51
C ASP A 134 10.05 -1.04 24.89
N MET A 135 10.73 -0.19 24.12
CA MET A 135 11.87 -0.59 23.30
C MET A 135 13.02 -1.18 24.13
N ALA A 136 13.27 -0.65 25.33
CA ALA A 136 14.33 -1.12 26.21
C ALA A 136 14.10 -2.58 26.66
N SER A 137 12.89 -2.89 27.13
CA SER A 137 12.46 -4.24 27.50
C SER A 137 12.47 -5.20 26.32
N ILE A 138 12.04 -4.75 25.12
CA ILE A 138 12.09 -5.57 23.90
C ILE A 138 13.53 -5.95 23.57
N ILE A 139 14.46 -4.98 23.60
CA ILE A 139 15.89 -5.24 23.35
C ILE A 139 16.44 -6.20 24.40
N GLU A 140 16.16 -5.98 25.68
CA GLU A 140 16.63 -6.85 26.76
C GLU A 140 16.11 -8.29 26.63
N ARG A 141 14.81 -8.46 26.35
CA ARG A 141 14.20 -9.77 26.08
C ARG A 141 14.83 -10.44 24.85
N THR A 142 15.11 -9.68 23.80
CA THR A 142 15.75 -10.19 22.58
C THR A 142 17.18 -10.63 22.86
N VAL A 143 17.95 -9.86 23.63
CA VAL A 143 19.32 -10.21 24.07
C VAL A 143 19.30 -11.46 24.95
N ARG A 144 18.33 -11.59 25.87
CA ARG A 144 18.16 -12.80 26.70
C ARG A 144 17.88 -14.03 25.83
N LYS A 145 16.96 -13.92 24.87
CA LYS A 145 16.62 -15.00 23.93
C LYS A 145 17.84 -15.45 23.12
N LEU A 146 18.56 -14.51 22.51
CA LEU A 146 19.77 -14.82 21.75
C LEU A 146 20.86 -15.43 22.63
N SER A 147 21.01 -14.97 23.87
CA SER A 147 22.00 -15.55 24.81
C SER A 147 21.67 -17.00 25.17
N ALA A 148 20.39 -17.33 25.34
CA ALA A 148 19.94 -18.71 25.56
C ALA A 148 20.15 -19.58 24.31
N GLU A 149 19.88 -19.04 23.12
CA GLU A 149 20.13 -19.71 21.84
C GLU A 149 21.62 -20.00 21.62
N ILE A 150 22.50 -19.02 21.86
CA ILE A 150 23.96 -19.22 21.80
C ILE A 150 24.40 -20.34 22.76
N LYS A 151 23.84 -20.40 23.98
CA LYS A 151 24.14 -21.49 24.93
C LYS A 151 23.67 -22.85 24.41
N GLN A 152 22.52 -22.93 23.74
CA GLN A 152 22.04 -24.17 23.12
C GLN A 152 22.91 -24.58 21.94
N LEU A 153 23.30 -23.65 21.07
CA LEU A 153 24.20 -23.90 19.95
C LEU A 153 25.57 -24.38 20.43
N ASN A 154 26.10 -23.82 21.52
CA ASN A 154 27.34 -24.32 22.13
C ASN A 154 27.25 -25.79 22.54
N ARG A 155 26.17 -26.20 23.22
CA ARG A 155 25.95 -27.61 23.58
C ARG A 155 25.90 -28.52 22.35
N LYS A 156 25.19 -28.09 21.30
CA LYS A 156 25.14 -28.85 20.02
C LYS A 156 26.50 -28.97 19.36
N ILE A 157 27.33 -27.92 19.40
CA ILE A 157 28.71 -27.97 18.89
C ILE A 157 29.53 -28.98 19.70
N GLU A 158 29.46 -28.96 21.03
CA GLU A 158 30.15 -29.92 21.89
C GLU A 158 29.73 -31.37 21.61
N GLU A 159 28.43 -31.63 21.44
CA GLU A 159 27.89 -32.95 21.07
C GLU A 159 28.35 -33.38 19.68
N THR A 160 28.33 -32.47 18.70
CA THR A 160 28.76 -32.76 17.33
C THR A 160 30.26 -33.02 17.27
N ASP A 161 31.07 -32.26 18.00
CA ASP A 161 32.52 -32.44 18.06
C ASP A 161 32.89 -33.76 18.74
N TYR A 162 32.14 -34.17 19.75
CA TYR A 162 32.26 -35.50 20.34
C TYR A 162 31.95 -36.59 19.30
N TYR A 163 30.83 -36.47 18.58
CA TYR A 163 30.46 -37.44 17.53
C TYR A 163 31.53 -37.56 16.45
N MET A 164 32.02 -36.44 15.92
CA MET A 164 33.05 -36.39 14.88
C MET A 164 34.39 -37.00 15.35
N LYS A 165 34.72 -36.87 16.64
CA LYS A 165 35.94 -37.44 17.22
C LYS A 165 35.86 -38.96 17.39
N VAL A 166 34.70 -39.48 17.77
CA VAL A 166 34.49 -40.92 18.04
C VAL A 166 34.21 -41.70 16.75
N HIS A 167 33.47 -41.10 15.82
CA HIS A 167 33.05 -41.72 14.56
C HIS A 167 33.76 -41.06 13.37
N ASN A 168 35.00 -41.47 13.12
CA ASN A 168 35.83 -40.97 12.01
C ASN A 168 35.85 -41.93 10.79
N VAL A 169 34.77 -42.69 10.60
CA VAL A 169 34.61 -43.53 9.41
C VAL A 169 34.17 -42.62 8.28
N ASN A 170 34.97 -42.55 7.22
CA ASN A 170 34.80 -41.61 6.11
C ASN A 170 33.71 -42.14 5.15
N ASP A 171 32.44 -41.97 5.52
CA ASP A 171 31.26 -42.35 4.75
C ASP A 171 30.36 -41.14 4.43
N ASP A 172 29.26 -41.37 3.71
CA ASP A 172 28.28 -40.32 3.37
C ASP A 172 27.66 -39.67 4.62
N GLY A 173 27.56 -40.41 5.74
CA GLY A 173 27.07 -39.89 7.02
C GLY A 173 28.04 -38.89 7.67
N TYR A 174 29.35 -39.12 7.54
CA TYR A 174 30.38 -38.20 8.02
C TYR A 174 30.32 -36.84 7.30
N ASN A 175 30.14 -36.83 5.98
CA ASN A 175 30.00 -35.58 5.21
C ASN A 175 28.78 -34.76 5.65
N ILE A 176 27.63 -35.42 5.87
CA ILE A 176 26.41 -34.77 6.38
C ILE A 176 26.65 -34.15 7.76
N MET A 177 27.34 -34.86 8.66
CA MET A 177 27.64 -34.36 10.00
C MET A 177 28.66 -33.23 9.99
N ALA A 178 29.64 -33.25 9.09
CA ALA A 178 30.58 -32.14 8.89
C ALA A 178 29.86 -30.88 8.40
N ASP A 179 28.95 -31.01 7.43
CA ASP A 179 28.12 -29.91 6.95
C ASP A 179 27.19 -29.36 8.04
N TYR A 180 26.58 -30.25 8.84
CA TYR A 180 25.78 -29.87 10.00
C TYR A 180 26.60 -29.10 11.05
N ALA A 181 27.80 -29.59 11.39
CA ALA A 181 28.71 -28.93 12.33
C ALA A 181 29.10 -27.52 11.85
N LYS A 182 29.38 -27.39 10.55
CA LYS A 182 29.65 -26.10 9.91
C LYS A 182 28.45 -25.17 10.00
N ALA A 183 27.25 -25.66 9.71
CA ALA A 183 26.02 -24.87 9.77
C ALA A 183 25.72 -24.36 11.19
N ILE A 184 25.87 -25.20 12.23
CA ILE A 184 25.65 -24.77 13.63
C ILE A 184 26.68 -23.69 14.04
N ARG A 185 27.95 -23.85 13.66
CA ARG A 185 28.98 -22.85 13.95
C ARG A 185 28.66 -21.50 13.31
N GLN A 186 28.24 -21.51 12.04
CA GLN A 186 27.81 -20.30 11.34
C GLN A 186 26.59 -19.66 12.00
N GLN A 187 25.60 -20.46 12.43
CA GLN A 187 24.43 -19.96 13.18
C GLN A 187 24.85 -19.31 14.51
N LYS A 188 25.79 -19.92 15.24
CA LYS A 188 26.31 -19.37 16.50
C LYS A 188 27.02 -18.04 16.24
N GLU A 189 27.93 -17.97 15.28
CA GLU A 189 28.66 -16.75 14.94
C GLU A 189 27.68 -15.61 14.56
N ALA A 190 26.66 -15.91 13.77
CA ALA A 190 25.61 -14.96 13.42
C ALA A 190 24.82 -14.48 14.65
N ALA A 191 24.42 -15.40 15.55
CA ALA A 191 23.71 -15.08 16.78
C ALA A 191 24.56 -14.25 17.75
N GLU A 192 25.85 -14.54 17.88
CA GLU A 192 26.80 -13.77 18.68
C GLU A 192 26.97 -12.35 18.14
N ALA A 193 27.13 -12.20 16.82
CA ALA A 193 27.21 -10.91 16.16
C ALA A 193 25.95 -10.06 16.37
N LEU A 194 24.76 -10.67 16.23
CA LEU A 194 23.47 -10.02 16.50
C LEU A 194 23.34 -9.59 17.96
N CYS A 195 23.70 -10.48 18.90
CA CYS A 195 23.65 -10.21 20.33
C CYS A 195 24.60 -9.06 20.72
N ALA A 196 25.83 -9.06 20.21
CA ALA A 196 26.79 -7.98 20.40
C ALA A 196 26.25 -6.64 19.86
N LYS A 197 25.64 -6.66 18.67
CA LYS A 197 25.04 -5.47 18.07
C LYS A 197 23.88 -4.93 18.91
N LEU A 198 22.97 -5.79 19.36
CA LEU A 198 21.86 -5.38 20.23
C LEU A 198 22.33 -4.82 21.57
N LYS A 199 23.34 -5.42 22.20
CA LYS A 199 23.97 -4.88 23.42
C LYS A 199 24.58 -3.49 23.18
N SER A 200 25.15 -3.24 22.01
CA SER A 200 25.66 -1.91 21.64
C SER A 200 24.52 -0.89 21.45
N ILE A 201 23.40 -1.31 20.88
CA ILE A 201 22.21 -0.48 20.66
C ILE A 201 21.54 -0.14 22.00
N ALA A 202 21.46 -1.08 22.94
CA ALA A 202 20.90 -0.83 24.27
C ALA A 202 21.60 0.31 25.03
N LYS A 203 22.89 0.58 24.73
CA LYS A 203 23.65 1.70 25.31
C LYS A 203 23.38 3.05 24.63
N SER A 204 22.68 3.06 23.50
CA SER A 204 22.42 4.27 22.73
C SER A 204 21.26 5.09 23.33
N LYS A 205 21.43 6.42 23.41
CA LYS A 205 20.42 7.32 24.03
C LYS A 205 19.10 7.41 23.27
N ARG A 206 19.08 7.09 21.98
CA ARG A 206 17.89 7.17 21.12
C ARG A 206 17.81 5.92 20.26
N VAL A 207 16.91 5.01 20.63
CA VAL A 207 16.63 3.79 19.88
C VAL A 207 15.17 3.79 19.49
N GLU A 208 14.91 3.51 18.23
CA GLU A 208 13.56 3.41 17.70
C GLU A 208 13.47 2.30 16.66
N MET A 209 12.29 1.75 16.51
CA MET A 209 11.91 0.81 15.49
C MET A 209 11.10 1.55 14.42
N ARG A 210 11.41 1.30 13.15
CA ARG A 210 10.70 1.90 12.01
C ARG A 210 10.29 0.81 11.03
N LEU A 211 9.05 0.89 10.55
CA LEU A 211 8.61 0.18 9.36
C LEU A 211 8.99 1.00 8.13
N VAL A 212 9.66 0.37 7.17
CA VAL A 212 9.93 0.94 5.86
C VAL A 212 9.05 0.22 4.83
N THR A 213 8.30 1.00 4.06
CA THR A 213 7.48 0.50 2.96
C THR A 213 7.83 1.23 1.68
N LYS A 214 8.13 0.49 0.62
CA LYS A 214 8.36 1.01 -0.73
C LYS A 214 7.26 0.48 -1.65
N TYR A 215 6.76 1.35 -2.53
CA TYR A 215 5.74 0.99 -3.50
C TYR A 215 6.31 1.17 -4.90
N THR A 216 5.98 0.22 -5.78
CA THR A 216 6.36 0.25 -7.20
C THR A 216 5.12 -0.09 -8.01
N LEU A 217 4.71 0.80 -8.91
CA LEU A 217 3.68 0.54 -9.89
C LEU A 217 4.21 -0.45 -10.91
N LEU A 218 3.42 -1.47 -11.21
CA LEU A 218 3.70 -2.46 -12.25
C LEU A 218 2.74 -2.20 -13.41
N CYS A 219 3.30 -1.91 -14.58
CA CYS A 219 2.56 -1.75 -15.82
C CYS A 219 3.04 -2.82 -16.81
N ASN A 220 2.12 -3.64 -17.31
CA ASN A 220 2.44 -4.58 -18.37
C ASN A 220 2.59 -3.78 -19.68
N ASP A 221 3.74 -3.90 -20.31
CA ASP A 221 3.97 -3.39 -21.65
C ASP A 221 3.45 -4.40 -22.66
N GLU A 222 2.37 -4.04 -23.35
CA GLU A 222 1.73 -4.91 -24.34
C GLU A 222 2.62 -5.13 -25.59
N THR A 223 3.66 -4.32 -25.79
CA THR A 223 4.55 -4.42 -26.95
C THR A 223 5.76 -5.31 -26.70
N THR A 224 6.29 -5.34 -25.47
CA THR A 224 7.51 -6.07 -25.13
C THR A 224 7.27 -7.29 -24.24
N ASP A 225 6.02 -7.55 -23.86
CA ASP A 225 5.62 -8.57 -22.87
C ASP A 225 6.43 -8.47 -21.55
N SER A 226 6.91 -7.25 -21.25
CA SER A 226 7.72 -6.94 -20.07
C SER A 226 6.93 -6.10 -19.08
N ILE A 227 7.38 -6.08 -17.82
CA ILE A 227 6.75 -5.26 -16.78
C ILE A 227 7.57 -4.00 -16.57
N GLU A 228 7.01 -2.86 -16.95
CA GLU A 228 7.55 -1.55 -16.58
C GLU A 228 7.30 -1.32 -15.08
N ARG A 229 8.35 -0.87 -14.38
CA ARG A 229 8.34 -0.64 -12.93
C ARG A 229 8.55 0.83 -12.64
N THR A 230 7.51 1.52 -12.15
CA THR A 230 7.60 2.93 -11.77
C THR A 230 7.56 3.09 -10.25
N PRO A 231 8.62 3.60 -9.60
CA PRO A 231 8.60 3.87 -8.16
C PRO A 231 7.46 4.80 -7.76
N CYS A 232 6.88 4.58 -6.58
CA CYS A 232 5.79 5.37 -6.04
C CYS A 232 6.15 5.94 -4.67
N ARG A 233 5.81 7.21 -4.45
CA ARG A 233 5.91 7.88 -3.15
C ARG A 233 4.59 7.82 -2.39
N ILE A 234 4.66 7.62 -1.08
CA ILE A 234 3.48 7.68 -0.21
C ILE A 234 3.16 9.15 0.06
N ILE A 235 1.93 9.56 -0.25
CA ILE A 235 1.43 10.92 0.02
C ILE A 235 0.67 10.96 1.35
N THR A 236 0.06 9.85 1.75
CA THR A 236 -0.74 9.80 2.98
C THR A 236 0.07 10.12 4.23
N THR A 237 -0.34 11.15 4.95
CA THR A 237 0.27 11.56 6.22
C THR A 237 -0.20 10.69 7.38
N LYS A 238 -1.50 10.38 7.44
CA LYS A 238 -2.10 9.60 8.52
C LYS A 238 -1.86 8.10 8.32
N LYS A 239 -0.84 7.59 9.02
CA LYS A 239 -0.48 6.16 9.11
C LYS A 239 -1.66 5.24 9.45
N THR A 240 -2.59 5.68 10.29
CA THR A 240 -3.74 4.84 10.70
C THR A 240 -4.93 4.86 9.73
N SER A 241 -4.84 5.57 8.60
CA SER A 241 -5.91 5.59 7.60
C SER A 241 -6.10 4.19 6.99
N PRO A 242 -7.33 3.71 6.76
CA PRO A 242 -7.56 2.44 6.06
C PRO A 242 -7.15 2.48 4.59
N LEU A 243 -6.97 3.68 4.03
CA LEU A 243 -6.55 3.92 2.66
C LEU A 243 -5.20 4.63 2.61
N ARG A 244 -4.43 4.34 1.56
CA ARG A 244 -3.13 4.94 1.29
C ARG A 244 -3.12 5.50 -0.12
N LEU A 245 -2.77 6.78 -0.22
CA LEU A 245 -2.58 7.52 -1.45
C LEU A 245 -1.10 7.45 -1.81
N LEU A 246 -0.83 6.98 -3.02
CA LEU A 246 0.49 6.89 -3.63
C LEU A 246 0.55 7.86 -4.82
N GLN A 247 1.75 8.26 -5.17
CA GLN A 247 2.00 9.01 -6.39
C GLN A 247 3.20 8.42 -7.14
N THR A 248 3.06 8.21 -8.44
CA THR A 248 4.17 7.78 -9.29
C THR A 248 5.30 8.81 -9.30
N ALA A 249 6.55 8.34 -9.42
CA ALA A 249 7.73 9.20 -9.45
C ALA A 249 7.72 10.18 -10.64
N ASN A 250 7.23 9.72 -11.80
CA ASN A 250 7.05 10.53 -13.00
C ASN A 250 5.79 11.43 -12.97
N LYS A 251 4.95 11.31 -11.93
CA LYS A 251 3.67 12.05 -11.79
C LYS A 251 2.73 11.87 -12.98
N ALA A 252 2.84 10.74 -13.69
CA ALA A 252 2.00 10.41 -14.82
C ALA A 252 1.08 9.22 -14.50
N LYS A 253 -0.10 9.25 -15.11
CA LYS A 253 -1.04 8.13 -15.22
C LYS A 253 -0.65 7.30 -16.44
N SER A 254 -0.84 5.98 -16.41
CA SER A 254 -0.67 5.16 -17.63
C SER A 254 -1.61 5.63 -18.75
N GLU A 255 -1.19 5.46 -20.01
CA GLU A 255 -1.86 6.05 -21.19
C GLU A 255 -3.36 5.76 -21.22
N ASN A 256 -3.73 4.48 -21.11
CA ASN A 256 -5.11 4.00 -21.21
C ASN A 256 -5.89 3.99 -19.89
N ALA A 257 -5.29 4.42 -18.77
CA ALA A 257 -5.96 4.34 -17.48
C ALA A 257 -7.12 5.34 -17.33
N THR A 258 -8.14 5.00 -16.54
CA THR A 258 -9.26 5.89 -16.22
C THR A 258 -9.20 6.30 -14.76
N ALA A 259 -9.11 7.60 -14.48
CA ALA A 259 -9.06 8.08 -13.10
C ALA A 259 -10.48 8.24 -12.51
N ILE A 260 -10.67 7.73 -11.30
CA ILE A 260 -11.92 7.79 -10.55
C ILE A 260 -12.05 9.15 -9.87
N TYR A 261 -13.26 9.73 -9.94
CA TYR A 261 -13.61 10.90 -9.15
C TYR A 261 -14.05 10.50 -7.75
N MET A 262 -13.39 11.05 -6.74
CA MET A 262 -13.72 10.81 -5.32
C MET A 262 -14.79 11.80 -4.84
N HIS A 263 -16.00 11.67 -5.38
CA HIS A 263 -17.14 12.53 -5.03
C HIS A 263 -17.56 12.36 -3.58
N GLN A 264 -17.96 13.44 -2.91
CA GLN A 264 -18.46 13.36 -1.52
C GLN A 264 -19.97 13.31 -1.42
N TRP A 265 -20.65 13.83 -2.44
CA TRP A 265 -22.09 13.96 -2.50
C TRP A 265 -22.61 13.00 -3.56
N LEU A 266 -23.84 12.54 -3.39
CA LEU A 266 -24.52 11.64 -4.34
C LEU A 266 -23.75 10.34 -4.61
N THR A 267 -22.88 9.92 -3.69
CA THR A 267 -22.21 8.62 -3.78
C THR A 267 -23.22 7.52 -3.50
N PRO A 268 -23.34 6.50 -4.36
CA PRO A 268 -24.24 5.38 -4.12
C PRO A 268 -23.88 4.70 -2.81
N SER A 269 -24.92 4.30 -2.08
CA SER A 269 -24.82 3.49 -0.86
C SER A 269 -25.61 2.20 -1.10
N PRO A 270 -25.00 1.18 -1.73
CA PRO A 270 -25.70 -0.06 -2.04
C PRO A 270 -26.35 -0.67 -0.79
N ALA A 271 -27.64 -0.94 -0.85
CA ALA A 271 -28.38 -1.60 0.22
C ALA A 271 -28.13 -3.12 0.22
N ALA A 272 -28.60 -3.81 1.26
CA ALA A 272 -28.52 -5.26 1.31
C ALA A 272 -29.23 -5.88 0.10
N GLY A 273 -28.55 -6.75 -0.65
CA GLY A 273 -29.05 -7.40 -1.86
C GLY A 273 -28.79 -6.62 -3.16
N ASP A 274 -28.34 -5.36 -3.10
CA ASP A 274 -28.04 -4.59 -4.31
C ASP A 274 -26.83 -5.19 -5.04
N SER A 275 -26.95 -5.31 -6.37
CA SER A 275 -25.82 -5.74 -7.20
C SER A 275 -24.72 -4.68 -7.22
N ILE A 276 -23.49 -5.17 -7.09
CA ILE A 276 -22.27 -4.36 -7.16
C ILE A 276 -21.27 -5.00 -8.12
N TYR A 277 -20.30 -4.20 -8.54
CA TYR A 277 -19.19 -4.62 -9.36
C TYR A 277 -17.87 -4.23 -8.69
N ALA A 278 -16.95 -5.17 -8.52
CA ALA A 278 -15.59 -4.87 -8.06
C ALA A 278 -14.61 -5.01 -9.22
N ALA A 279 -13.83 -3.96 -9.48
CA ALA A 279 -12.73 -3.99 -10.42
C ALA A 279 -11.42 -4.17 -9.66
N ALA A 280 -10.68 -5.23 -10.02
CA ALA A 280 -9.44 -5.58 -9.37
C ALA A 280 -8.56 -6.46 -10.27
N ILE A 281 -7.33 -6.70 -9.83
CA ILE A 281 -6.50 -7.80 -10.37
C ILE A 281 -6.73 -9.02 -9.47
N PRO A 282 -7.39 -10.07 -9.97
CA PRO A 282 -7.77 -11.22 -9.15
C PRO A 282 -6.55 -11.95 -8.62
N GLY A 283 -6.62 -12.38 -7.37
CA GLY A 283 -5.56 -13.16 -6.73
C GLY A 283 -4.27 -12.40 -6.44
N CYS A 284 -4.20 -11.08 -6.66
CA CYS A 284 -2.97 -10.31 -6.41
C CYS A 284 -2.47 -10.39 -4.95
N ALA A 285 -3.37 -10.67 -4.00
CA ALA A 285 -3.02 -10.82 -2.59
C ALA A 285 -2.64 -12.26 -2.20
N GLN A 286 -2.72 -13.23 -3.11
CA GLN A 286 -2.44 -14.64 -2.83
C GLN A 286 -0.94 -14.94 -2.86
N TYR A 287 -0.55 -15.97 -2.11
CA TYR A 287 0.80 -16.50 -2.14
C TYR A 287 1.13 -17.07 -3.54
N GLY A 288 2.34 -16.80 -4.04
CA GLY A 288 2.77 -17.27 -5.36
C GLY A 288 2.18 -16.49 -6.54
N PHE A 289 1.54 -15.34 -6.33
CA PHE A 289 1.05 -14.50 -7.42
C PHE A 289 2.19 -14.00 -8.31
N THR A 290 2.05 -14.22 -9.62
CA THR A 290 2.94 -13.71 -10.67
C THR A 290 2.24 -12.57 -11.41
N PRO A 291 2.85 -11.36 -11.48
CA PRO A 291 2.23 -10.19 -12.11
C PRO A 291 2.17 -10.26 -13.64
N GLU A 292 3.01 -11.08 -14.27
CA GLU A 292 3.15 -11.17 -15.73
C GLU A 292 1.84 -11.58 -16.41
N GLY A 293 1.44 -10.84 -17.45
CA GLY A 293 0.23 -11.08 -18.22
C GLY A 293 -1.10 -10.88 -17.45
N LYS A 294 -1.07 -10.48 -16.17
CA LYS A 294 -2.29 -10.28 -15.38
C LYS A 294 -2.97 -8.98 -15.76
N LYS A 295 -4.24 -9.06 -16.13
CA LYS A 295 -5.08 -7.91 -16.47
C LYS A 295 -6.16 -7.68 -15.41
N PRO A 296 -6.57 -6.42 -15.17
CA PRO A 296 -7.75 -6.12 -14.39
C PRO A 296 -8.99 -6.82 -14.92
N LYS A 297 -9.90 -7.18 -14.04
CA LYS A 297 -11.22 -7.73 -14.37
C LYS A 297 -12.29 -7.16 -13.44
N VAL A 298 -13.52 -7.18 -13.91
CA VAL A 298 -14.70 -6.82 -13.12
C VAL A 298 -15.44 -8.07 -12.66
N PHE A 299 -15.78 -8.12 -11.39
CA PHE A 299 -16.52 -9.22 -10.77
C PHE A 299 -17.85 -8.70 -10.21
N ALA A 300 -18.94 -9.40 -10.51
CA ALA A 300 -20.25 -9.10 -9.99
C ALA A 300 -20.46 -9.79 -8.63
N GLY A 301 -21.09 -9.08 -7.70
CA GLY A 301 -21.54 -9.62 -6.42
C GLY A 301 -22.68 -8.79 -5.86
N CYS A 302 -22.95 -8.96 -4.58
CA CYS A 302 -24.01 -8.25 -3.87
C CYS A 302 -23.46 -7.51 -2.64
N ALA A 303 -24.04 -6.36 -2.36
CA ALA A 303 -23.86 -5.70 -1.08
C ALA A 303 -24.59 -6.50 0.01
N LYS A 304 -23.90 -6.82 1.10
CA LYS A 304 -24.50 -7.45 2.28
C LYS A 304 -25.30 -6.46 3.11
N ASN A 305 -24.83 -5.21 3.12
CA ASN A 305 -25.43 -4.07 3.78
C ASN A 305 -24.84 -2.79 3.16
N GLY A 306 -25.17 -1.62 3.72
CA GLY A 306 -24.67 -0.32 3.29
C GLY A 306 -23.14 -0.14 3.26
N SER A 307 -22.37 -1.09 3.79
CA SER A 307 -20.92 -0.96 4.01
C SER A 307 -20.10 -2.21 3.71
N GLU A 308 -20.72 -3.31 3.28
CA GLU A 308 -20.06 -4.62 3.11
C GLU A 308 -20.54 -5.32 1.85
N HIS A 309 -19.70 -6.18 1.31
CA HIS A 309 -20.03 -7.00 0.14
C HIS A 309 -19.76 -8.50 0.37
N ASP A 310 -20.32 -9.34 -0.50
CA ASP A 310 -20.15 -10.78 -0.48
C ASP A 310 -18.97 -11.30 -1.31
N LEU A 311 -18.37 -10.46 -2.16
CA LEU A 311 -17.24 -10.85 -2.99
C LEU A 311 -16.05 -11.35 -2.15
N PRO A 312 -15.49 -12.53 -2.46
CA PRO A 312 -14.33 -13.05 -1.76
C PRO A 312 -13.07 -12.21 -2.06
N GLN A 313 -12.12 -12.22 -1.14
CA GLN A 313 -10.83 -11.51 -1.27
C GLN A 313 -10.01 -11.92 -2.51
N LEU A 314 -10.29 -13.09 -3.09
CA LEU A 314 -9.69 -13.49 -4.36
C LEU A 314 -10.14 -12.59 -5.53
N LEU A 315 -11.40 -12.17 -5.54
CA LEU A 315 -12.02 -11.40 -6.62
C LEU A 315 -12.06 -9.90 -6.31
N ALA A 316 -12.27 -9.54 -5.04
CA ALA A 316 -12.26 -8.17 -4.55
C ALA A 316 -11.20 -8.00 -3.44
N PRO A 317 -9.90 -8.15 -3.76
CA PRO A 317 -8.83 -7.95 -2.79
C PRO A 317 -8.83 -6.52 -2.26
N ASP A 318 -8.27 -6.35 -1.07
CA ASP A 318 -8.01 -5.04 -0.46
C ASP A 318 -7.39 -4.05 -1.46
N GLY A 319 -8.08 -2.92 -1.68
CA GLY A 319 -7.75 -1.88 -2.65
C GLY A 319 -8.63 -1.89 -3.90
N ALA A 320 -9.49 -2.89 -4.09
CA ALA A 320 -10.37 -3.00 -5.26
C ALA A 320 -11.38 -1.84 -5.32
N ALA A 321 -11.62 -1.33 -6.53
CA ALA A 321 -12.62 -0.30 -6.74
C ALA A 321 -14.01 -0.95 -6.84
N VAL A 322 -14.96 -0.47 -6.05
CA VAL A 322 -16.33 -1.00 -5.98
C VAL A 322 -17.29 0.01 -6.61
N PHE A 323 -18.15 -0.48 -7.49
CA PHE A 323 -19.15 0.27 -8.23
C PHE A 323 -20.54 -0.32 -7.95
N SER A 324 -21.57 0.53 -8.01
CA SER A 324 -22.96 0.09 -8.01
C SER A 324 -23.32 -0.62 -9.33
N ARG A 325 -24.48 -1.28 -9.37
CA ARG A 325 -25.06 -1.86 -10.60
C ARG A 325 -25.08 -0.89 -11.79
N ASN A 326 -25.26 0.40 -11.53
CA ASN A 326 -25.33 1.42 -12.57
C ASN A 326 -23.96 1.96 -12.96
N GLY A 327 -22.85 1.41 -12.47
CA GLY A 327 -21.50 1.87 -12.79
C GLY A 327 -21.05 3.12 -12.04
N GLN A 328 -21.80 3.60 -11.05
CA GLN A 328 -21.37 4.69 -10.18
C GLN A 328 -20.40 4.16 -9.12
N PHE A 329 -19.29 4.87 -8.89
CA PHE A 329 -18.29 4.49 -7.88
C PHE A 329 -18.86 4.58 -6.46
N ALA A 330 -18.81 3.47 -5.72
CA ALA A 330 -19.33 3.34 -4.35
C ALA A 330 -18.23 3.43 -3.29
N GLY A 331 -17.01 2.98 -3.60
CA GLY A 331 -15.88 3.05 -2.67
C GLY A 331 -14.78 2.06 -2.96
N ILE A 332 -13.90 1.85 -1.99
CA ILE A 332 -12.77 0.92 -2.07
C ILE A 332 -12.99 -0.26 -1.12
N SER A 333 -12.80 -1.49 -1.58
CA SER A 333 -12.82 -2.68 -0.74
C SER A 333 -11.62 -2.69 0.21
N VAL A 334 -11.90 -2.80 1.52
CA VAL A 334 -10.90 -3.03 2.57
C VAL A 334 -11.48 -4.00 3.59
N ASN A 335 -10.89 -5.18 3.71
CA ASN A 335 -11.37 -6.28 4.56
C ASN A 335 -12.86 -6.62 4.34
N GLY A 336 -13.30 -6.65 3.07
CA GLY A 336 -14.70 -6.92 2.70
C GLY A 336 -15.68 -5.75 2.95
N LYS A 337 -15.17 -4.61 3.44
CA LYS A 337 -15.94 -3.38 3.65
C LYS A 337 -15.74 -2.39 2.52
N ILE A 338 -16.80 -1.69 2.15
CA ILE A 338 -16.79 -0.62 1.15
C ILE A 338 -16.46 0.69 1.86
N ILE A 339 -15.19 1.11 1.77
CA ILE A 339 -14.73 2.39 2.28
C ILE A 339 -15.16 3.51 1.33
N ARG A 340 -16.13 4.31 1.78
CA ARG A 340 -16.75 5.36 0.98
C ARG A 340 -15.79 6.53 0.71
N PRO A 341 -15.97 7.26 -0.41
CA PRO A 341 -15.19 8.46 -0.72
C PRO A 341 -15.28 9.58 0.32
N THR A 342 -16.35 9.65 1.11
CA THR A 342 -16.50 10.62 2.21
C THR A 342 -15.40 10.49 3.27
N SER A 343 -14.80 9.29 3.40
CA SER A 343 -13.67 9.03 4.29
C SER A 343 -12.38 9.73 3.87
N VAL A 344 -12.20 10.04 2.58
CA VAL A 344 -10.95 10.66 2.05
C VAL A 344 -10.99 12.19 1.99
N GLY A 345 -12.16 12.80 2.20
CA GLY A 345 -12.31 14.26 2.19
C GLY A 345 -12.44 14.85 0.76
N PHE A 346 -13.01 16.05 0.65
CA PHE A 346 -13.21 16.73 -0.63
C PHE A 346 -11.85 17.02 -1.26
N GLY A 347 -11.60 16.50 -2.46
CA GLY A 347 -10.30 16.62 -3.12
C GLY A 347 -9.17 15.97 -2.31
N LEU A 348 -9.42 14.81 -1.68
CA LEU A 348 -8.43 14.00 -0.95
C LEU A 348 -7.81 14.69 0.28
N LYS A 349 -8.42 15.75 0.81
CA LYS A 349 -7.91 16.55 1.94
C LYS A 349 -7.63 15.77 3.23
N LYS A 350 -8.26 14.60 3.46
CA LYS A 350 -7.97 13.78 4.65
C LYS A 350 -6.78 12.82 4.44
N LEU A 351 -6.33 12.67 3.19
CA LEU A 351 -5.18 11.83 2.83
C LEU A 351 -3.96 12.66 2.47
N MET A 352 -4.13 13.81 1.81
CA MET A 352 -3.01 14.69 1.48
C MET A 352 -2.53 15.48 2.72
N PRO A 353 -1.25 15.91 2.73
CA PRO A 353 -0.72 16.80 3.75
C PRO A 353 -1.44 18.14 3.82
#